data_AF-A0A7T0RDG8-F1
#
_entry.id   AF-A0A7T0RDG8-F1
#
_cell.length_a   1.000
_cell.length_b   1.000
_cell.length_c   1.000
_cell.angle_alpha   90.00
_cell.angle_beta   90.00
_cell.angle_gamma   90.00
#
_symmetry.space_group_name_H-M   'P 1'
#
loop_
_entity.id
_entity.type
_entity.pdbx_description
1 polymer ?
#
loop_
_entity_poly.entity_id
_entity_poly.type
_entity_poly.pdbx_seq_one_letter_code
_entity_poly.pdbx_strand_id
1 'polypeptide(L)'
;MLKMISKPAVKMVERYLPDPYIFVLLLTLIAAVAAIAIERQTPLAVLRFWGDGFWGLLTFSMQMLLVLVTGFMLASSPPVKRLLQRLASTAKSPGGAIILVTLVSLTASWINWGFGLVVGALFAKELARLVRVDYRLLVASAYSGFVVWHGGLAGSIPLTIATEGHFAADDIGIIGTGSTVFAFFNLAIVACLFISIPLVNRLMLPDEKDSVYVDTKLLDDEPETKGRITRPAEKLENSTSLAWLVGIPGLLFLADHFLLRGGGLNLNVVNFLFLFLAIVLHRTPRNLLNSLHEAIKGGAGIVIQFPFYAGIMAIMVESGLAQSMSEWLISFATETSLPFWSFISAGIVNLFVPSGGGQWAVQAPVMLPAAEALGADISRIAMAVAWGDAWTNLLQPFWALPVLAIAGLKAKDIMGFCLVQLFITGAIISVGLVWF
;
A
#
# COMPACT_ATOMS: atom_id res chain seq x y z
N MET A 1 -24.18 6.58 16.40
CA MET A 1 -23.08 7.57 16.43
C MET A 1 -22.17 7.46 15.20
N LEU A 2 -21.55 6.30 14.93
CA LEU A 2 -20.70 6.07 13.73
C LEU A 2 -21.38 6.45 12.40
N LYS A 3 -22.64 6.02 12.19
CA LYS A 3 -23.43 6.40 11.01
C LYS A 3 -23.71 7.91 10.89
N MET A 4 -23.71 8.68 11.98
CA MET A 4 -23.90 10.14 11.91
C MET A 4 -22.59 10.85 11.56
N ILE A 5 -21.47 10.41 12.14
CA ILE A 5 -20.15 10.99 11.92
C ILE A 5 -19.63 10.64 10.50
N SER A 6 -19.95 9.44 10.00
CA SER A 6 -19.48 9.00 8.69
C SER A 6 -20.33 9.47 7.52
N LYS A 7 -21.63 9.76 7.72
CA LYS A 7 -22.56 10.17 6.65
C LYS A 7 -22.07 11.36 5.81
N PRO A 8 -21.54 12.45 6.40
CA PRO A 8 -21.00 13.57 5.63
C PRO A 8 -19.79 13.15 4.78
N ALA A 9 -18.83 12.44 5.37
CA ALA A 9 -17.63 11.96 4.65
C ALA A 9 -18.02 11.01 3.52
N VAL A 10 -18.92 10.07 3.78
CA VAL A 10 -19.47 9.14 2.79
C VAL A 10 -20.18 9.88 1.66
N LYS A 11 -21.07 10.83 1.97
CA LYS A 11 -21.81 11.60 0.95
C LYS A 11 -20.87 12.47 0.11
N MET A 12 -19.81 12.98 0.71
CA MET A 12 -18.77 13.74 0.02
C MET A 12 -17.99 12.83 -0.93
N VAL A 13 -17.50 11.68 -0.46
CA VAL A 13 -16.75 10.70 -1.26
C VAL A 13 -17.60 10.16 -2.40
N GLU A 14 -18.83 9.69 -2.14
CA GLU A 14 -19.69 9.11 -3.19
C GLU A 14 -20.11 10.12 -4.27
N ARG A 15 -20.23 11.40 -3.93
CA ARG A 15 -20.72 12.42 -4.87
C ARG A 15 -19.62 13.17 -5.61
N TYR A 16 -18.46 13.35 -4.98
CA TYR A 16 -17.42 14.26 -5.47
C TYR A 16 -16.07 13.60 -5.68
N LEU A 17 -15.85 12.36 -5.26
CA LEU A 17 -14.56 11.71 -5.48
C LEU A 17 -14.50 11.14 -6.90
N PRO A 18 -13.71 11.73 -7.83
CA PRO A 18 -13.52 11.16 -9.14
C PRO A 18 -12.57 9.95 -9.08
N ASP A 19 -12.38 9.32 -10.24
CA ASP A 19 -11.36 8.29 -10.42
C ASP A 19 -9.95 8.86 -10.11
N PRO A 20 -9.03 8.09 -9.49
CA PRO A 20 -7.63 8.45 -9.27
C PRO A 20 -6.91 9.05 -10.47
N TYR A 21 -7.23 8.57 -11.69
CA TYR A 21 -6.65 9.13 -12.91
C TYR A 21 -7.02 10.61 -13.12
N ILE A 22 -8.23 11.02 -12.75
CA ILE A 22 -8.64 12.43 -12.84
C ILE A 22 -7.83 13.29 -11.88
N PHE A 23 -7.51 12.79 -10.69
CA PHE A 23 -6.68 13.53 -9.74
C PHE A 23 -5.29 13.81 -10.28
N VAL A 24 -4.64 12.83 -10.92
CA VAL A 24 -3.30 13.08 -11.47
C VAL A 24 -3.31 14.08 -12.63
N LEU A 25 -4.36 14.11 -13.45
CA LEU A 25 -4.54 15.15 -14.48
C LEU A 25 -4.72 16.54 -13.86
N LEU A 26 -5.56 16.66 -12.83
CA LEU A 26 -5.77 17.92 -12.13
C LEU A 26 -4.49 18.39 -11.43
N LEU A 27 -3.75 17.49 -10.78
CA LEU A 27 -2.47 17.81 -10.16
C LEU A 27 -1.42 18.25 -11.18
N THR A 28 -1.41 17.65 -12.37
CA THR A 28 -0.55 18.10 -13.48
C THR A 28 -0.85 19.56 -13.84
N LEU A 29 -2.13 19.91 -13.97
CA LEU A 29 -2.55 21.28 -14.25
C LEU A 29 -2.23 22.23 -13.10
N ILE A 30 -2.45 21.81 -11.85
CA ILE A 30 -2.15 22.62 -10.66
C ILE A 30 -0.65 22.91 -10.57
N ALA A 31 0.20 21.89 -10.74
CA ALA A 31 1.65 22.06 -10.75
C ALA A 31 2.10 23.00 -11.88
N ALA A 32 1.54 22.85 -13.08
CA ALA A 32 1.84 23.71 -14.20
C ALA A 32 1.43 25.17 -13.95
N VAL A 33 0.22 25.41 -13.43
CA VAL A 33 -0.28 26.74 -13.09
C VAL A 33 0.56 27.36 -11.97
N ALA A 34 0.91 26.59 -10.94
CA ALA A 34 1.76 27.06 -9.85
C ALA A 34 3.15 27.48 -10.37
N ALA A 35 3.77 26.70 -11.25
CA ALA A 35 5.08 27.03 -11.83
C ALA A 35 5.03 28.33 -12.66
N ILE A 36 3.92 28.58 -13.38
CA ILE A 36 3.76 29.82 -14.15
C ILE A 36 3.45 31.01 -13.24
N ALA A 37 2.53 30.83 -12.29
CA ALA A 37 1.99 31.93 -11.49
C ALA A 37 2.94 32.37 -10.37
N ILE A 38 3.61 31.41 -9.72
CA ILE A 38 4.47 31.62 -8.55
C ILE A 38 5.92 31.76 -9.01
N GLU A 39 6.45 30.76 -9.70
CA GLU A 39 7.86 30.73 -10.15
C GLU A 39 8.10 31.51 -11.44
N ARG A 40 7.05 32.13 -12.01
CA ARG A 40 7.14 32.96 -13.22
C ARG A 40 7.73 32.24 -14.43
N GLN A 41 7.62 30.91 -14.48
CA GLN A 41 8.05 30.11 -15.62
C GLN A 41 7.17 30.39 -16.84
N THR A 42 7.76 30.32 -18.04
CA THR A 42 6.96 30.44 -19.26
C THR A 42 6.15 29.16 -19.51
N PRO A 43 4.96 29.24 -20.13
CA PRO A 43 4.19 28.04 -20.47
C PRO A 43 4.98 27.00 -21.30
N LEU A 44 5.87 27.47 -22.18
CA LEU A 44 6.73 26.59 -22.98
C LEU A 44 7.79 25.87 -22.12
N ALA A 45 8.36 26.54 -21.12
CA ALA A 45 9.30 25.91 -20.19
C ALA A 45 8.61 24.81 -19.39
N VAL A 46 7.44 25.09 -18.82
CA VAL A 46 6.65 24.12 -18.05
C VAL A 46 6.25 22.90 -18.90
N LEU A 47 5.87 23.12 -20.17
CA LEU A 47 5.60 22.03 -21.11
C LEU A 47 6.82 21.13 -21.32
N ARG A 48 8.02 21.73 -21.43
CA ARG A 48 9.28 20.98 -21.59
C ARG A 48 9.64 20.20 -20.33
N PHE A 49 9.61 20.84 -19.16
CA PHE A 49 9.84 20.17 -17.88
C PHE A 49 8.96 18.92 -17.73
N TRP A 50 7.66 19.08 -17.99
CA TRP A 50 6.71 17.96 -17.91
C TRP A 50 6.99 16.86 -18.93
N GLY A 51 7.23 17.22 -20.19
CA GLY A 51 7.42 16.28 -21.29
C GLY A 51 8.74 15.52 -21.22
N ASP A 52 9.83 16.21 -20.91
CA ASP A 52 11.17 15.63 -20.81
C ASP A 52 11.27 14.72 -19.58
N GLY A 53 10.59 15.07 -18.47
CA GLY A 53 10.53 14.27 -17.26
C GLY A 53 9.51 13.12 -17.24
N PHE A 54 8.60 13.05 -18.21
CA PHE A 54 7.43 12.16 -18.17
C PHE A 54 7.76 10.67 -18.01
N TRP A 55 8.91 10.22 -18.50
CA TRP A 55 9.33 8.82 -18.45
C TRP A 55 10.34 8.52 -17.33
N GLY A 56 10.66 9.50 -16.49
CA GLY A 56 11.74 9.41 -15.48
C GLY A 56 11.54 8.35 -14.39
N LEU A 57 10.31 7.84 -14.21
CA LEU A 57 9.97 6.86 -13.18
C LEU A 57 9.62 5.47 -13.73
N LEU A 58 9.91 5.14 -15.00
CA LEU A 58 9.49 3.85 -15.59
C LEU A 58 9.96 2.61 -14.82
N THR A 59 11.25 2.55 -14.46
CA THR A 59 11.82 1.44 -13.66
C THR A 59 11.09 1.32 -12.33
N PHE A 60 10.93 2.45 -11.64
CA PHE A 60 10.25 2.52 -10.36
C PHE A 60 8.77 2.10 -10.44
N SER A 61 8.07 2.52 -11.49
CA SER A 61 6.68 2.15 -11.77
C SER A 61 6.54 0.64 -11.92
N MET A 62 7.45 0.01 -12.67
CA MET A 62 7.44 -1.44 -12.85
C MET A 62 7.72 -2.17 -11.54
N GLN A 63 8.64 -1.65 -10.71
CA GLN A 63 8.89 -2.20 -9.38
C GLN A 63 7.63 -2.14 -8.50
N MET A 64 6.92 -1.01 -8.46
CA MET A 64 5.67 -0.89 -7.68
C MET A 64 4.57 -1.81 -8.19
N LEU A 65 4.41 -1.93 -9.52
CA LEU A 65 3.46 -2.85 -10.13
C LEU A 65 3.74 -4.29 -9.71
N LEU A 66 5.00 -4.70 -9.72
CA LEU A 66 5.41 -6.04 -9.32
C LEU A 66 5.12 -6.33 -7.85
N VAL A 67 5.26 -5.35 -6.94
CA VAL A 67 4.94 -5.56 -5.52
C VAL A 67 3.47 -5.95 -5.35
N LEU A 68 2.57 -5.24 -6.03
CA LEU A 68 1.13 -5.56 -6.03
C LEU A 68 0.85 -6.91 -6.68
N VAL A 69 1.32 -7.10 -7.90
CA VAL A 69 0.98 -8.27 -8.73
C VAL A 69 1.50 -9.55 -8.10
N THR A 70 2.76 -9.57 -7.69
CA THR A 70 3.37 -10.76 -7.06
C THR A 70 2.78 -11.02 -5.68
N GLY A 71 2.45 -9.97 -4.91
CA GLY A 71 1.70 -10.05 -3.66
C GLY A 71 0.34 -10.72 -3.85
N PHE A 72 -0.44 -10.27 -4.83
CA PHE A 72 -1.72 -10.86 -5.19
C PHE A 72 -1.58 -12.33 -5.59
N MET A 73 -0.61 -12.63 -6.46
CA MET A 73 -0.39 -13.98 -6.95
C MET A 73 -0.05 -14.93 -5.80
N LEU A 74 0.78 -14.49 -4.85
CA LEU A 74 1.09 -15.29 -3.67
C LEU A 74 -0.15 -15.52 -2.78
N ALA A 75 -0.94 -14.47 -2.54
CA ALA A 75 -2.15 -14.52 -1.72
C ALA A 75 -3.19 -15.50 -2.28
N SER A 76 -3.33 -15.56 -3.60
CA SER A 76 -4.26 -16.43 -4.30
C SER A 76 -3.77 -17.88 -4.44
N SER A 77 -2.56 -18.21 -3.97
CA SER A 77 -2.00 -19.56 -4.09
C SER A 77 -2.75 -20.60 -3.23
N PRO A 78 -2.86 -21.88 -3.67
CA PRO A 78 -3.57 -22.91 -2.92
C PRO A 78 -3.08 -23.12 -1.48
N PRO A 79 -1.77 -23.07 -1.17
CA PRO A 79 -1.28 -23.18 0.21
C PRO A 79 -1.78 -22.05 1.12
N VAL A 80 -1.79 -20.81 0.63
CA VAL A 80 -2.26 -19.65 1.40
C VAL A 80 -3.77 -19.76 1.66
N LYS A 81 -4.58 -20.07 0.64
CA LYS A 81 -6.02 -20.29 0.82
C LYS A 81 -6.32 -21.33 1.91
N ARG A 82 -5.62 -22.47 1.89
CA ARG A 82 -5.77 -23.52 2.93
C ARG A 82 -5.35 -23.04 4.32
N LEU A 83 -4.30 -22.24 4.42
CA LEU A 83 -3.87 -21.65 5.69
C LEU A 83 -4.96 -20.72 6.25
N LEU A 84 -5.51 -19.83 5.42
CA LEU A 84 -6.59 -18.93 5.81
C LEU A 84 -7.83 -19.70 6.29
N GLN A 85 -8.24 -20.76 5.60
CA GLN A 85 -9.35 -21.62 6.03
C GLN A 85 -9.10 -22.27 7.39
N ARG A 86 -7.87 -22.72 7.65
CA ARG A 86 -7.48 -23.30 8.95
C ARG A 86 -7.45 -22.25 10.06
N LEU A 87 -7.00 -21.03 9.77
CA LEU A 87 -7.04 -19.95 10.75
C LEU A 87 -8.48 -19.55 11.04
N ALA A 88 -9.34 -19.48 10.03
CA ALA A 88 -10.74 -19.07 10.19
C ALA A 88 -11.51 -20.00 11.14
N SER A 89 -11.21 -21.31 11.13
CA SER A 89 -11.86 -22.28 12.02
C SER A 89 -11.50 -22.13 13.50
N THR A 90 -10.51 -21.30 13.83
CA THR A 90 -10.17 -20.98 15.23
C THR A 90 -11.06 -19.89 15.83
N ALA A 91 -11.75 -19.09 15.00
CA ALA A 91 -12.65 -18.05 15.47
C ALA A 91 -13.98 -18.66 15.96
N LYS A 92 -14.27 -18.48 17.25
CA LYS A 92 -15.47 -19.05 17.91
C LYS A 92 -16.56 -18.04 18.25
N SER A 93 -16.30 -16.75 18.07
CA SER A 93 -17.24 -15.68 18.40
C SER A 93 -17.07 -14.50 17.44
N PRO A 94 -18.09 -13.63 17.30
CA PRO A 94 -18.00 -12.44 16.44
C PRO A 94 -16.81 -11.55 16.82
N GLY A 95 -16.60 -11.34 18.11
CA GLY A 95 -15.46 -10.59 18.62
C GLY A 95 -14.10 -11.24 18.30
N GLY A 96 -14.01 -12.57 18.42
CA GLY A 96 -12.81 -13.32 18.05
C GLY A 96 -12.52 -13.23 16.54
N ALA A 97 -13.56 -13.27 15.69
CA ALA A 97 -13.41 -13.09 14.25
C ALA A 97 -12.86 -11.70 13.88
N ILE A 98 -13.37 -10.64 14.54
CA ILE A 98 -12.86 -9.27 14.32
C ILE A 98 -11.38 -9.14 14.71
N ILE A 99 -10.98 -9.65 15.88
CA ILE A 99 -9.58 -9.58 16.31
C ILE A 99 -8.70 -10.38 15.35
N LEU A 100 -9.11 -11.60 15.01
CA LEU A 100 -8.33 -12.49 14.16
C LEU A 100 -8.16 -11.93 12.74
N VAL A 101 -9.22 -11.42 12.11
CA VAL A 101 -9.11 -10.81 10.77
C VAL A 101 -8.19 -9.60 10.79
N THR A 102 -8.25 -8.80 11.86
CA THR A 102 -7.40 -7.61 11.99
C THR A 102 -5.94 -8.01 12.10
N LEU A 103 -5.60 -8.96 12.98
CA LEU A 103 -4.22 -9.43 13.17
C LEU A 103 -3.64 -10.07 11.92
N VAL A 104 -4.42 -10.92 11.23
CA VAL A 104 -3.99 -11.53 9.96
C VAL A 104 -3.77 -10.48 8.89
N SER A 105 -4.66 -9.50 8.77
CA SER A 105 -4.51 -8.42 7.80
C SER A 105 -3.32 -7.53 8.10
N LEU A 106 -3.13 -7.09 9.35
CA LEU A 106 -1.95 -6.33 9.79
C LEU A 106 -0.65 -7.06 9.46
N THR A 107 -0.58 -8.35 9.79
CA THR A 107 0.60 -9.17 9.52
C THR A 107 0.85 -9.29 8.02
N ALA A 108 -0.19 -9.56 7.24
CA ALA A 108 -0.08 -9.71 5.79
C ALA A 108 0.33 -8.39 5.13
N SER A 109 -0.29 -7.27 5.49
CA SER A 109 0.03 -5.92 4.98
C SER A 109 1.42 -5.45 5.40
N TRP A 110 1.86 -5.75 6.62
CA TRP A 110 3.22 -5.44 7.08
C TRP A 110 4.28 -6.25 6.32
N ILE A 111 3.98 -7.49 5.95
CA ILE A 111 4.87 -8.33 5.13
C ILE A 111 4.91 -7.83 3.68
N ASN A 112 3.74 -7.66 3.05
CA ASN A 112 3.62 -7.12 1.71
C ASN A 112 2.22 -6.55 1.49
N TRP A 113 2.16 -5.30 1.02
CA TRP A 113 0.91 -4.56 0.93
C TRP A 113 -0.04 -5.10 -0.15
N GLY A 114 0.48 -5.57 -1.28
CA GLY A 114 -0.30 -6.24 -2.31
C GLY A 114 -0.87 -7.59 -1.85
N PHE A 115 -0.06 -8.34 -1.08
CA PHE A 115 -0.50 -9.57 -0.41
C PHE A 115 -1.56 -9.30 0.65
N GLY A 116 -1.36 -8.29 1.50
CA GLY A 116 -2.25 -7.92 2.60
C GLY A 116 -3.65 -7.53 2.17
N LEU A 117 -3.78 -6.72 1.11
CA LEU A 117 -5.09 -6.33 0.56
C LEU A 117 -5.93 -7.54 0.14
N VAL A 118 -5.30 -8.50 -0.53
CA VAL A 118 -5.98 -9.72 -1.01
C VAL A 118 -6.27 -10.69 0.13
N VAL A 119 -5.29 -10.94 0.99
CA VAL A 119 -5.45 -11.82 2.15
C VAL A 119 -6.54 -11.30 3.08
N GLY A 120 -6.58 -10.00 3.37
CA GLY A 120 -7.62 -9.41 4.22
C GLY A 120 -9.03 -9.67 3.67
N ALA A 121 -9.23 -9.44 2.37
CA ALA A 121 -10.52 -9.66 1.72
C ALA A 121 -10.93 -11.14 1.71
N LEU A 122 -10.02 -12.03 1.30
CA LEU A 122 -10.27 -13.48 1.27
C LEU A 122 -10.56 -14.02 2.67
N PHE A 123 -9.80 -13.59 3.66
CA PHE A 123 -9.95 -14.07 5.02
C PHE A 123 -11.23 -13.57 5.69
N ALA A 124 -11.65 -12.33 5.40
CA ALA A 124 -12.97 -11.84 5.82
C ALA A 124 -14.11 -12.69 5.24
N LYS A 125 -14.05 -13.09 3.97
CA LYS A 125 -15.04 -14.02 3.38
C LYS A 125 -15.03 -15.37 4.11
N GLU A 126 -13.86 -15.97 4.33
CA GLU A 126 -13.76 -17.27 5.02
C GLU A 126 -14.30 -17.22 6.45
N LEU A 127 -14.03 -16.16 7.20
CA LEU A 127 -14.58 -15.96 8.54
C LEU A 127 -16.10 -15.79 8.52
N ALA A 128 -16.63 -15.03 7.57
CA ALA A 128 -18.08 -14.80 7.43
C ALA A 128 -18.86 -16.09 7.09
N ARG A 129 -18.21 -17.10 6.49
CA ARG A 129 -18.82 -18.43 6.27
C ARG A 129 -18.99 -19.22 7.57
N LEU A 130 -18.10 -19.03 8.54
CA LEU A 130 -18.03 -19.85 9.76
C LEU A 130 -18.63 -19.14 10.99
N VAL A 131 -18.58 -17.82 11.02
CA VAL A 131 -18.97 -17.01 12.17
C VAL A 131 -20.00 -15.97 11.75
N ARG A 132 -21.14 -15.96 12.43
CA ARG A 132 -22.17 -14.94 12.27
C ARG A 132 -21.72 -13.61 12.89
N VAL A 133 -21.14 -12.72 12.10
CA VAL A 133 -20.55 -11.43 12.52
C VAL A 133 -21.01 -10.29 11.60
N ASP A 134 -21.05 -9.05 12.10
CA ASP A 134 -21.31 -7.88 11.24
C ASP A 134 -20.27 -7.82 10.12
N TYR A 135 -20.74 -8.06 8.90
CA TYR A 135 -19.90 -8.24 7.74
C TYR A 135 -19.22 -6.94 7.30
N ARG A 136 -19.86 -5.80 7.55
CA ARG A 136 -19.28 -4.49 7.23
C ARG A 136 -18.08 -4.21 8.13
N LEU A 137 -18.23 -4.43 9.44
CA LEU A 137 -17.12 -4.26 10.37
C LEU A 137 -16.03 -5.31 10.12
N LEU A 138 -16.38 -6.56 9.79
CA LEU A 138 -15.39 -7.59 9.46
C LEU A 138 -14.50 -7.16 8.28
N VAL A 139 -15.11 -6.67 7.21
CA VAL A 139 -14.40 -6.18 6.02
C VAL A 139 -13.64 -4.88 6.33
N ALA A 140 -14.23 -3.97 7.10
CA ALA A 140 -13.55 -2.76 7.56
C ALA A 140 -12.32 -3.09 8.43
N SER A 141 -12.42 -4.13 9.27
CA SER A 141 -11.34 -4.60 10.14
C SER A 141 -10.21 -5.19 9.32
N ALA A 142 -10.54 -5.98 8.29
CA ALA A 142 -9.57 -6.44 7.31
C ALA A 142 -8.90 -5.26 6.60
N TYR A 143 -9.66 -4.31 6.06
CA TYR A 143 -9.10 -3.16 5.35
C TYR A 143 -8.25 -2.27 6.26
N SER A 144 -8.66 -2.06 7.51
CA SER A 144 -7.90 -1.23 8.47
C SER A 144 -6.51 -1.77 8.77
N GLY A 145 -6.29 -3.09 8.61
CA GLY A 145 -4.96 -3.69 8.70
C GLY A 145 -3.98 -3.17 7.65
N PHE A 146 -4.48 -2.61 6.54
CA PHE A 146 -3.63 -2.01 5.52
C PHE A 146 -2.82 -0.83 6.06
N VAL A 147 -3.25 -0.12 7.10
CA VAL A 147 -2.58 1.10 7.58
C VAL A 147 -1.10 0.92 7.96
N VAL A 148 -0.65 -0.30 8.29
CA VAL A 148 0.76 -0.58 8.65
C VAL A 148 1.65 -0.87 7.45
N TRP A 149 1.10 -0.86 6.23
CA TRP A 149 1.77 -1.37 5.04
C TRP A 149 3.10 -0.67 4.74
N HIS A 150 3.14 0.64 4.96
CA HIS A 150 4.30 1.47 4.60
C HIS A 150 5.39 1.43 5.69
N GLY A 151 5.01 1.12 6.93
CA GLY A 151 5.93 0.78 8.03
C GLY A 151 6.46 -0.66 7.97
N GLY A 152 6.11 -1.42 6.93
CA GLY A 152 6.42 -2.84 6.77
C GLY A 152 7.55 -3.16 5.80
N LEU A 153 7.77 -4.46 5.61
CA LEU A 153 8.85 -5.03 4.80
C LEU A 153 8.73 -4.70 3.31
N ALA A 154 7.54 -4.30 2.84
CA ALA A 154 7.28 -3.90 1.46
C ALA A 154 6.95 -2.40 1.31
N GLY A 155 7.22 -1.58 2.32
CA GLY A 155 6.94 -0.15 2.27
C GLY A 155 7.63 0.51 1.08
N SER A 156 6.88 1.23 0.26
CA SER A 156 7.39 1.78 -1.00
C SER A 156 8.58 2.72 -0.78
N ILE A 157 8.45 3.72 0.08
CA ILE A 157 9.49 4.70 0.40
C ILE A 157 10.72 4.06 1.03
N PRO A 158 10.63 3.33 2.16
CA PRO A 158 11.82 2.77 2.79
C PRO A 158 12.56 1.79 1.88
N LEU A 159 11.86 1.06 1.00
CA LEU A 159 12.53 0.21 0.04
C LEU A 159 13.09 0.98 -1.16
N THR A 160 12.46 2.07 -1.60
CA THR A 160 12.99 2.95 -2.65
C THR A 160 14.35 3.50 -2.23
N ILE A 161 14.44 4.11 -1.05
CA ILE A 161 15.69 4.73 -0.58
C ILE A 161 16.75 3.69 -0.16
N ALA A 162 16.36 2.42 -0.01
CA ALA A 162 17.27 1.28 0.15
C ALA A 162 17.70 0.66 -1.20
N THR A 163 17.16 1.11 -2.33
CA THR A 163 17.44 0.54 -3.67
C THR A 163 18.48 1.38 -4.39
N GLU A 164 19.59 0.77 -4.80
CA GLU A 164 20.62 1.44 -5.61
C GLU A 164 20.04 2.11 -6.86
N GLY A 165 20.49 3.34 -7.13
CA GLY A 165 20.06 4.11 -8.29
C GLY A 165 18.64 4.68 -8.19
N HIS A 166 18.06 4.78 -6.99
CA HIS A 166 16.82 5.53 -6.82
C HIS A 166 17.01 7.02 -7.15
N PHE A 167 15.91 7.70 -7.50
CA PHE A 167 15.93 9.07 -8.05
C PHE A 167 16.47 10.17 -7.10
N ALA A 168 16.73 9.84 -5.84
CA ALA A 168 17.25 10.75 -4.81
C ALA A 168 18.61 10.27 -4.26
N ALA A 169 19.20 9.23 -4.85
CA ALA A 169 20.40 8.58 -4.30
C ALA A 169 21.62 9.52 -4.32
N ASP A 170 21.66 10.46 -5.27
CA ASP A 170 22.72 11.46 -5.35
C ASP A 170 22.66 12.48 -4.20
N ASP A 171 21.46 12.75 -3.67
CA ASP A 171 21.24 13.70 -2.58
C ASP A 171 21.49 13.03 -1.22
N ILE A 172 20.89 11.86 -0.98
CA ILE A 172 20.85 11.23 0.35
C ILE A 172 21.66 9.93 0.49
N GLY A 173 22.31 9.48 -0.58
CA GLY A 173 22.91 8.15 -0.64
C GLY A 173 21.87 7.04 -0.54
N ILE A 174 22.32 5.84 -0.15
CA ILE A 174 21.44 4.68 0.08
C ILE A 174 21.17 4.51 1.57
N ILE A 175 19.90 4.60 1.96
CA ILE A 175 19.44 4.43 3.34
C ILE A 175 18.87 3.02 3.50
N GLY A 176 19.62 2.17 4.20
CA GLY A 176 19.21 0.79 4.47
C GLY A 176 17.98 0.69 5.38
N THR A 177 17.29 -0.45 5.32
CA THR A 177 16.07 -0.71 6.10
C THR A 177 16.28 -0.75 7.62
N GLY A 178 17.54 -0.84 8.09
CA GLY A 178 17.91 -0.72 9.49
C GLY A 178 17.53 0.65 10.11
N SER A 179 17.66 1.72 9.33
CA SER A 179 17.34 3.09 9.76
C SER A 179 15.88 3.49 9.52
N THR A 180 15.11 2.62 8.85
CA THR A 180 13.72 2.92 8.45
C THR A 180 12.76 1.86 8.99
N VAL A 181 12.57 0.75 8.27
CA VAL A 181 11.62 -0.33 8.64
C VAL A 181 11.95 -0.92 10.01
N PHE A 182 13.23 -1.15 10.29
CA PHE A 182 13.69 -1.76 11.54
C PHE A 182 14.15 -0.75 12.58
N ALA A 183 13.97 0.55 12.33
CA ALA A 183 14.25 1.57 13.32
C ALA A 183 13.28 1.45 14.51
N PHE A 184 13.78 1.77 15.69
CA PHE A 184 13.01 1.64 16.94
C PHE A 184 11.68 2.41 16.89
N PHE A 185 11.69 3.67 16.45
CA PHE A 185 10.48 4.50 16.38
C PHE A 185 9.41 3.85 15.48
N ASN A 186 9.81 3.29 14.34
CA ASN A 186 8.90 2.65 13.41
C ASN A 186 8.33 1.35 14.00
N LEU A 187 9.18 0.51 14.58
CA LEU A 187 8.75 -0.74 15.23
C LEU A 187 7.84 -0.47 16.43
N ALA A 188 8.08 0.59 17.19
CA ALA A 188 7.24 1.02 18.29
C ALA A 188 5.85 1.47 17.78
N ILE A 189 5.78 2.26 16.70
CA ILE A 189 4.51 2.62 16.05
C ILE A 189 3.76 1.35 15.60
N VAL A 190 4.44 0.46 14.87
CA VAL A 190 3.84 -0.81 14.40
C VAL A 190 3.31 -1.63 15.57
N ALA A 191 4.09 -1.80 16.65
CA ALA A 191 3.66 -2.53 17.84
C ALA A 191 2.41 -1.92 18.49
N CYS A 192 2.39 -0.58 18.64
CA CYS A 192 1.21 0.12 19.14
C CYS A 192 -0.02 -0.09 18.26
N LEU A 193 0.14 -0.10 16.94
CA LEU A 193 -0.95 -0.35 15.98
C LEU A 193 -1.43 -1.81 15.99
N PHE A 194 -0.53 -2.78 16.17
CA PHE A 194 -0.86 -4.19 16.35
C PHE A 194 -1.68 -4.46 17.61
N ILE A 195 -1.62 -3.57 18.60
CA ILE A 195 -2.43 -3.65 19.82
C ILE A 195 -3.72 -2.83 19.66
N SER A 196 -3.61 -1.58 19.22
CA SER A 196 -4.75 -0.64 19.23
C SER A 196 -5.80 -1.00 18.19
N ILE A 197 -5.42 -1.35 16.96
CA ILE A 197 -6.37 -1.56 15.86
C ILE A 197 -7.30 -2.76 16.15
N PRO A 198 -6.82 -3.95 16.58
CA PRO A 198 -7.71 -5.06 16.92
C PRO A 198 -8.66 -4.74 18.06
N LEU A 199 -8.18 -4.01 19.09
CA LEU A 199 -9.00 -3.61 20.23
C LEU A 199 -10.10 -2.63 19.80
N VAL A 200 -9.74 -1.60 19.03
CA VAL A 200 -10.68 -0.61 18.53
C VAL A 200 -11.72 -1.24 17.60
N ASN A 201 -11.30 -2.10 16.67
CA ASN A 201 -12.22 -2.84 15.81
C ASN A 201 -13.18 -3.71 16.66
N ARG A 202 -12.67 -4.40 17.68
CA ARG A 202 -13.49 -5.19 18.59
C ARG A 202 -14.52 -4.36 19.36
N LEU A 203 -14.14 -3.15 19.78
CA LEU A 203 -15.00 -2.20 20.49
C LEU A 203 -16.06 -1.57 19.57
N MET A 204 -15.83 -1.55 18.26
CA MET A 204 -16.80 -1.08 17.27
C MET A 204 -17.85 -2.14 16.89
N LEU A 205 -17.77 -3.36 17.43
CA LEU A 205 -18.74 -4.43 17.16
C LEU A 205 -20.16 -3.97 17.54
N PRO A 206 -21.11 -3.88 16.60
CA PRO A 206 -22.47 -3.49 16.90
C PRO A 206 -23.23 -4.60 17.65
N ASP A 207 -24.31 -4.20 18.31
CA ASP A 207 -25.29 -5.14 18.87
C ASP A 207 -25.90 -6.03 17.76
N GLU A 208 -26.41 -7.20 18.13
CA GLU A 208 -26.97 -8.17 17.18
C GLU A 208 -28.11 -7.58 16.32
N LYS A 209 -28.93 -6.69 16.89
CA LYS A 209 -30.05 -6.01 16.21
C LYS A 209 -29.61 -5.03 15.12
N ASP A 210 -28.39 -4.48 15.22
CA ASP A 210 -27.84 -3.47 14.31
C ASP A 210 -26.83 -4.07 13.31
N SER A 211 -26.47 -5.34 13.54
CA SER A 211 -25.51 -6.10 12.75
C SER A 211 -26.08 -6.43 11.36
N VAL A 212 -25.25 -6.30 10.33
CA VAL A 212 -25.57 -6.73 8.97
C VAL A 212 -24.77 -7.97 8.63
N TYR A 213 -25.48 -9.05 8.32
CA TYR A 213 -24.89 -10.34 7.95
C TYR A 213 -24.94 -10.52 6.43
N VAL A 214 -23.95 -11.22 5.89
CA VAL A 214 -23.90 -11.60 4.47
C VAL A 214 -24.54 -12.97 4.26
N ASP A 215 -25.22 -13.16 3.14
CA ASP A 215 -25.66 -14.50 2.73
C ASP A 215 -24.42 -15.31 2.32
N THR A 216 -24.18 -16.42 3.02
CA THR A 216 -23.03 -17.30 2.79
C THR A 216 -22.98 -17.85 1.37
N LYS A 217 -24.12 -17.98 0.68
CA LYS A 217 -24.18 -18.47 -0.71
C LYS A 217 -23.53 -17.50 -1.70
N LEU A 218 -23.46 -16.21 -1.37
CA LEU A 218 -22.77 -15.21 -2.19
C LEU A 218 -21.25 -15.27 -2.04
N LEU A 219 -20.74 -16.09 -1.10
CA LEU A 219 -19.32 -16.19 -0.82
C LEU A 219 -18.65 -17.35 -1.55
N ASP A 220 -19.40 -18.30 -2.12
CA ASP A 220 -18.86 -19.49 -2.77
C ASP A 220 -18.04 -19.13 -4.01
N ASP A 221 -16.88 -19.76 -4.16
CA ASP A 221 -16.03 -19.59 -5.34
C ASP A 221 -16.56 -20.49 -6.47
N GLU A 222 -16.52 -20.00 -7.72
CA GLU A 222 -16.86 -20.85 -8.86
C GLU A 222 -15.85 -22.00 -9.00
N PRO A 223 -16.32 -23.24 -9.25
CA PRO A 223 -15.43 -24.37 -9.41
C PRO A 223 -14.59 -24.21 -10.70
N GLU A 224 -13.26 -24.23 -10.55
CA GLU A 224 -12.36 -24.26 -11.70
C GLU A 224 -12.58 -25.53 -12.54
N THR A 225 -12.95 -25.36 -13.81
CA THR A 225 -13.11 -26.46 -14.75
C THR A 225 -11.73 -26.96 -15.21
N LYS A 226 -11.35 -28.16 -14.76
CA LYS A 226 -10.11 -28.81 -15.23
C LYS A 226 -10.35 -29.45 -16.59
N GLY A 227 -9.81 -28.82 -17.65
CA GLY A 227 -9.78 -29.40 -18.99
C GLY A 227 -8.87 -30.64 -19.07
N ARG A 228 -9.17 -31.55 -20.00
CA ARG A 228 -8.30 -32.71 -20.27
C ARG A 228 -7.06 -32.27 -21.02
N ILE A 229 -5.87 -32.66 -20.54
CA ILE A 229 -4.59 -32.39 -21.22
C ILE A 229 -4.54 -33.27 -22.48
N THR A 230 -4.46 -32.65 -23.65
CA THR A 230 -4.49 -33.33 -24.96
C THR A 230 -3.24 -33.09 -25.80
N ARG A 231 -2.49 -32.01 -25.55
CA ARG A 231 -1.34 -31.61 -26.39
C ARG A 231 -0.01 -31.60 -25.60
N PRO A 232 1.14 -31.85 -26.25
CA PRO A 232 2.45 -31.77 -25.59
C PRO A 232 2.74 -30.40 -24.94
N ALA A 233 2.34 -29.29 -25.57
CA ALA A 233 2.47 -27.94 -25.00
C ALA A 233 1.71 -27.82 -23.66
N GLU A 234 0.51 -28.38 -23.57
CA GLU A 234 -0.29 -28.35 -22.34
C GLU A 234 0.37 -29.16 -21.20
N LYS A 235 1.20 -30.16 -21.52
CA LYS A 235 2.02 -30.83 -20.49
C LYS A 235 3.06 -29.90 -19.89
N LEU A 236 3.68 -29.04 -20.72
CA LEU A 236 4.66 -28.05 -20.26
C LEU A 236 3.98 -26.94 -19.45
N GLU A 237 2.86 -26.42 -19.94
CA GLU A 237 2.03 -25.43 -19.24
C GLU A 237 1.55 -25.92 -17.87
N ASN A 238 1.32 -27.23 -17.73
CA ASN A 238 0.90 -27.87 -16.47
C ASN A 238 2.05 -28.59 -15.74
N SER A 239 3.32 -28.33 -16.11
CA SER A 239 4.47 -29.02 -15.54
C SER A 239 4.88 -28.44 -14.19
N THR A 240 4.82 -29.27 -13.15
CA THR A 240 5.33 -28.90 -11.82
C THR A 240 6.84 -28.95 -11.71
N SER A 241 7.48 -29.86 -12.43
CA SER A 241 8.93 -29.89 -12.48
C SER A 241 9.49 -28.61 -13.09
N LEU A 242 8.87 -28.08 -14.15
CA LEU A 242 9.32 -26.83 -14.77
C LEU A 242 9.23 -25.65 -13.79
N ALA A 243 8.09 -25.50 -13.11
CA ALA A 243 7.91 -24.44 -12.13
C ALA A 243 8.94 -24.54 -10.99
N TRP A 244 9.24 -25.74 -10.50
CA TRP A 244 10.19 -25.93 -9.40
C TRP A 244 11.65 -25.81 -9.83
N LEU A 245 12.01 -26.29 -11.03
CA LEU A 245 13.37 -26.18 -11.56
C LEU A 245 13.78 -24.71 -11.81
N VAL A 246 12.82 -23.81 -12.00
CA VAL A 246 13.09 -22.36 -12.10
C VAL A 246 12.86 -21.67 -10.75
N GLY A 247 11.76 -22.00 -10.08
CA GLY A 247 11.33 -21.38 -8.83
C GLY A 247 12.30 -21.60 -7.67
N ILE A 248 12.75 -22.84 -7.46
CA ILE A 248 13.61 -23.20 -6.32
C ILE A 248 15.00 -22.55 -6.45
N PRO A 249 15.70 -22.59 -7.60
CA PRO A 249 16.97 -21.87 -7.73
C PRO A 249 16.88 -20.38 -7.46
N GLY A 250 15.77 -19.71 -7.82
CA GLY A 250 15.59 -18.31 -7.43
C GLY A 250 15.47 -18.13 -5.92
N LEU A 251 14.73 -19.00 -5.22
CA LEU A 251 14.69 -18.95 -3.75
C LEU A 251 16.06 -19.25 -3.12
N LEU A 252 16.86 -20.12 -3.72
CA LEU A 252 18.24 -20.38 -3.27
C LEU A 252 19.16 -19.17 -3.50
N PHE A 253 18.97 -18.43 -4.60
CA PHE A 253 19.66 -17.16 -4.81
C PHE A 253 19.35 -16.14 -3.70
N LEU A 254 18.10 -16.07 -3.23
CA LEU A 254 17.77 -15.21 -2.08
C LEU A 254 18.41 -15.71 -0.79
N ALA A 255 18.49 -17.02 -0.57
CA ALA A 255 19.22 -17.56 0.57
C ALA A 255 20.71 -17.17 0.54
N ASP A 256 21.36 -17.21 -0.63
CA ASP A 256 22.72 -16.68 -0.83
C ASP A 256 22.82 -15.18 -0.52
N HIS A 257 21.90 -14.37 -1.08
CA HIS A 257 21.84 -12.92 -0.84
C HIS A 257 21.81 -12.58 0.66
N PHE A 258 20.92 -13.20 1.43
CA PHE A 258 20.77 -12.88 2.85
C PHE A 258 21.82 -13.55 3.74
N LEU A 259 22.14 -14.83 3.52
CA LEU A 259 22.93 -15.62 4.46
C LEU A 259 24.44 -15.57 4.18
N LEU A 260 24.83 -15.45 2.91
CA LEU A 260 26.24 -15.52 2.50
C LEU A 260 26.81 -14.15 2.16
N ARG A 261 26.00 -13.28 1.53
CA ARG A 261 26.42 -11.92 1.12
C ARG A 261 26.04 -10.82 2.11
N GLY A 262 25.21 -11.13 3.11
CA GLY A 262 24.73 -10.16 4.10
C GLY A 262 23.87 -9.04 3.50
N GLY A 263 23.19 -9.31 2.38
CA GLY A 263 22.38 -8.33 1.67
C GLY A 263 21.12 -7.91 2.44
N GLY A 264 20.71 -6.65 2.27
CA GLY A 264 19.52 -6.09 2.90
C GLY A 264 18.24 -6.24 2.07
N LEU A 265 17.13 -5.73 2.61
CA LEU A 265 15.87 -5.57 1.89
C LEU A 265 15.90 -4.31 1.01
N ASN A 266 15.44 -4.48 -0.23
CA ASN A 266 15.14 -3.41 -1.18
C ASN A 266 13.98 -3.85 -2.08
N LEU A 267 13.53 -2.99 -3.01
CA LEU A 267 12.38 -3.28 -3.87
C LEU A 267 12.56 -4.53 -4.72
N ASN A 268 13.73 -4.69 -5.34
CA ASN A 268 14.02 -5.80 -6.23
C ASN A 268 14.05 -7.12 -5.47
N VAL A 269 14.66 -7.15 -4.28
CA VAL A 269 14.73 -8.34 -3.43
C VAL A 269 13.34 -8.79 -2.99
N VAL A 270 12.47 -7.87 -2.57
CA VAL A 270 11.08 -8.19 -2.19
C VAL A 270 10.28 -8.69 -3.40
N ASN A 271 10.37 -8.01 -4.55
CA ASN A 271 9.71 -8.46 -5.77
C ASN A 271 10.16 -9.85 -6.20
N PHE A 272 11.46 -10.11 -6.12
CA PHE A 272 12.04 -11.41 -6.44
C PHE A 272 11.51 -12.49 -5.48
N LEU A 273 11.50 -12.23 -4.16
CA LEU A 273 10.96 -13.17 -3.17
C LEU A 273 9.52 -13.56 -3.48
N PHE A 274 8.65 -12.58 -3.70
CA PHE A 274 7.23 -12.83 -3.92
C PHE A 274 6.97 -13.52 -5.26
N LEU A 275 7.68 -13.13 -6.32
CA LEU A 275 7.57 -13.77 -7.63
C LEU A 275 7.96 -15.25 -7.56
N PHE A 276 9.12 -15.57 -6.99
CA PHE A 276 9.61 -16.94 -6.95
C PHE A 276 8.84 -17.82 -5.98
N LEU A 277 8.35 -17.26 -4.86
CA LEU A 277 7.37 -17.96 -4.01
C LEU A 277 6.08 -18.24 -4.78
N ALA A 278 5.53 -17.28 -5.52
CA ALA A 278 4.33 -17.49 -6.32
C ALA A 278 4.54 -18.60 -7.37
N ILE A 279 5.67 -18.62 -8.07
CA ILE A 279 6.03 -19.67 -9.04
C ILE A 279 5.99 -21.06 -8.37
N VAL A 280 6.65 -21.21 -7.22
CA VAL A 280 6.73 -22.50 -6.52
C VAL A 280 5.37 -22.94 -5.97
N LEU A 281 4.61 -22.03 -5.37
CA LEU A 281 3.37 -22.34 -4.66
C LEU A 281 2.16 -22.53 -5.58
N HIS A 282 2.15 -21.92 -6.77
CA HIS A 282 1.15 -22.21 -7.82
C HIS A 282 1.38 -23.55 -8.52
N ARG A 283 2.58 -24.11 -8.38
CA ARG A 283 3.02 -25.42 -8.88
C ARG A 283 3.05 -25.57 -10.39
N THR A 284 2.27 -24.85 -11.19
CA THR A 284 2.31 -24.96 -12.66
C THR A 284 2.33 -23.57 -13.29
N PRO A 285 2.99 -23.40 -14.45
CA PRO A 285 2.92 -22.15 -15.22
C PRO A 285 1.49 -21.71 -15.51
N ARG A 286 0.60 -22.66 -15.84
CA ARG A 286 -0.81 -22.36 -16.13
C ARG A 286 -1.53 -21.71 -14.95
N ASN A 287 -1.39 -22.26 -13.75
CA ASN A 287 -2.03 -21.71 -12.55
C ASN A 287 -1.48 -20.33 -12.20
N LEU A 288 -0.15 -20.17 -12.33
CA LEU A 288 0.51 -18.89 -12.12
C LEU A 288 -0.02 -17.81 -13.07
N LEU A 289 -0.13 -18.12 -14.37
CA LEU A 289 -0.62 -17.20 -15.39
C LEU A 289 -2.11 -16.88 -15.22
N ASN A 290 -2.94 -17.86 -14.84
CA ASN A 290 -4.34 -17.59 -14.47
C ASN A 290 -4.40 -16.56 -13.33
N SER A 291 -3.56 -16.72 -12.30
CA SER A 291 -3.49 -15.76 -11.20
C SER A 291 -2.96 -14.39 -11.63
N LEU A 292 -2.01 -14.35 -12.58
CA LEU A 292 -1.46 -13.10 -13.13
C LEU A 292 -2.53 -12.29 -13.88
N HIS A 293 -3.37 -12.95 -14.69
CA HIS A 293 -4.44 -12.28 -15.44
C HIS A 293 -5.45 -11.58 -14.54
N GLU A 294 -5.69 -12.10 -13.34
CA GLU A 294 -6.51 -11.43 -12.34
C GLU A 294 -5.72 -10.32 -11.60
N ALA A 295 -4.47 -10.61 -11.23
CA ALA A 295 -3.61 -9.66 -10.51
C ALA A 295 -3.38 -8.36 -11.29
N ILE A 296 -3.16 -8.43 -12.61
CA ILE A 296 -2.80 -7.27 -13.43
C ILE A 296 -3.92 -6.23 -13.50
N LYS A 297 -5.19 -6.65 -13.36
CA LYS A 297 -6.34 -5.73 -13.34
C LYS A 297 -6.23 -4.73 -12.20
N GLY A 298 -5.74 -5.17 -11.03
CA GLY A 298 -5.52 -4.30 -9.87
C GLY A 298 -4.38 -3.29 -10.06
N GLY A 299 -3.46 -3.54 -11.00
CA GLY A 299 -2.31 -2.67 -11.27
C GLY A 299 -2.51 -1.63 -12.37
N ALA A 300 -3.66 -1.61 -13.06
CA ALA A 300 -3.89 -0.72 -14.20
C ALA A 300 -3.71 0.77 -13.85
N GLY A 301 -4.13 1.18 -12.65
CA GLY A 301 -3.95 2.54 -12.15
C GLY A 301 -2.46 2.94 -12.01
N ILE A 302 -1.61 2.01 -11.57
CA ILE A 302 -0.16 2.24 -11.44
C ILE A 302 0.44 2.49 -12.83
N VAL A 303 0.08 1.67 -13.82
CA VAL A 303 0.60 1.75 -15.19
C VAL A 303 0.35 3.12 -15.81
N ILE A 304 -0.87 3.64 -15.68
CA ILE A 304 -1.25 4.90 -16.34
C ILE A 304 -0.85 6.14 -15.55
N GLN A 305 -0.83 6.11 -14.21
CA GLN A 305 -0.64 7.32 -13.39
C GLN A 305 0.83 7.67 -13.15
N PHE A 306 1.73 6.69 -13.05
CA PHE A 306 3.12 6.96 -12.67
C PHE A 306 3.91 7.85 -13.64
N PRO A 307 3.76 7.71 -14.97
CA PRO A 307 4.39 8.65 -15.90
C PRO A 307 3.97 10.11 -15.65
N PHE A 308 2.72 10.35 -15.27
CA PHE A 308 2.28 11.70 -14.91
C PHE A 308 2.88 12.19 -13.59
N TYR A 309 3.07 11.32 -12.59
CA TYR A 309 3.79 11.70 -11.37
C TYR A 309 5.25 12.07 -11.66
N ALA A 310 5.90 11.40 -12.61
CA ALA A 310 7.24 11.77 -13.07
C ALA A 310 7.24 13.16 -13.73
N GLY A 311 6.27 13.44 -14.61
CA GLY A 311 6.11 14.76 -15.20
C GLY A 311 5.81 15.87 -14.17
N ILE A 312 4.99 15.59 -13.15
CA ILE A 312 4.73 16.54 -12.05
C ILE A 312 6.00 16.79 -11.25
N MET A 313 6.75 15.73 -10.90
CA MET A 313 8.03 15.85 -10.20
C MET A 313 9.00 16.74 -11.00
N ALA A 314 9.10 16.54 -12.31
CA ALA A 314 9.95 17.37 -13.16
C ALA A 314 9.51 18.84 -13.20
N ILE A 315 8.20 19.13 -13.30
CA ILE A 315 7.69 20.50 -13.12
C ILE A 315 8.13 21.05 -11.77
N MET A 316 7.95 20.30 -10.68
CA MET A 316 8.27 20.79 -9.33
C MET A 316 9.73 21.11 -9.14
N VAL A 317 10.63 20.24 -9.62
CA VAL A 317 12.07 20.40 -9.49
C VAL A 317 12.58 21.50 -10.41
N GLU A 318 12.29 21.42 -11.72
CA GLU A 318 12.88 22.32 -12.71
C GLU A 318 12.30 23.73 -12.67
N SER A 319 11.07 23.91 -12.17
CA SER A 319 10.48 25.25 -12.02
C SER A 319 10.98 26.04 -10.82
N GLY A 320 11.50 25.37 -9.78
CA GLY A 320 11.80 25.97 -8.48
C GLY A 320 10.69 25.81 -7.43
N LEU A 321 9.50 25.30 -7.78
CA LEU A 321 8.39 25.11 -6.84
C LEU A 321 8.78 24.26 -5.63
N ALA A 322 9.54 23.19 -5.84
CA ALA A 322 9.97 22.31 -4.76
C ALA A 322 10.82 23.07 -3.72
N GLN A 323 11.70 23.95 -4.20
CA GLN A 323 12.54 24.80 -3.35
C GLN A 323 11.67 25.79 -2.57
N SER A 324 10.77 26.53 -3.23
CA SER A 324 9.86 27.48 -2.56
C SER A 324 9.01 26.82 -1.47
N MET A 325 8.51 25.61 -1.74
CA MET A 325 7.76 24.83 -0.74
C MET A 325 8.65 24.39 0.43
N SER A 326 9.90 24.03 0.15
CA SER A 326 10.88 23.65 1.17
C SER A 326 11.21 24.83 2.09
N GLU A 327 11.49 26.00 1.51
CA GLU A 327 11.74 27.25 2.25
C GLU A 327 10.54 27.65 3.12
N TRP A 328 9.32 27.47 2.61
CA TRP A 328 8.10 27.69 3.38
C TRP A 328 8.02 26.73 4.58
N LEU A 329 8.31 25.44 4.43
CA LEU A 329 8.36 24.50 5.56
C LEU A 329 9.44 24.89 6.57
N ILE A 330 10.64 25.23 6.11
CA ILE A 330 11.77 25.66 6.95
C ILE A 330 11.39 26.90 7.78
N SER A 331 10.55 27.79 7.24
CA SER A 331 10.18 29.06 7.91
C SER A 331 9.46 28.89 9.26
N PHE A 332 8.84 27.73 9.52
CA PHE A 332 8.10 27.49 10.76
C PHE A 332 8.38 26.13 11.41
N ALA A 333 8.93 25.16 10.66
CA ALA A 333 9.27 23.85 11.21
C ALA A 333 10.61 23.89 11.96
N THR A 334 10.78 22.91 12.85
CA THR A 334 12.01 22.63 13.59
C THR A 334 12.44 21.20 13.31
N GLU A 335 13.69 20.84 13.63
CA GLU A 335 14.18 19.45 13.58
C GLU A 335 13.18 18.45 14.20
N THR A 336 12.61 18.81 15.36
CA THR A 336 11.66 17.99 16.13
C THR A 336 10.24 17.99 15.58
N SER A 337 9.77 19.08 14.97
CA SER A 337 8.39 19.20 14.47
C SER A 337 8.25 18.83 13.00
N LEU A 338 9.35 18.81 12.24
CA LEU A 338 9.34 18.47 10.83
C LEU A 338 8.74 17.08 10.54
N PRO A 339 9.05 16.00 11.28
CA PRO A 339 8.40 14.70 11.05
C PRO A 339 6.87 14.78 11.15
N PHE A 340 6.33 15.56 12.09
CA PHE A 340 4.89 15.75 12.21
C PHE A 340 4.32 16.49 11.01
N TRP A 341 4.96 17.59 10.57
CA TRP A 341 4.49 18.35 9.41
C TRP A 341 4.59 17.56 8.10
N SER A 342 5.67 16.79 7.92
CA SER A 342 5.82 15.85 6.79
C SER A 342 4.71 14.80 6.80
N PHE A 343 4.38 14.23 7.96
CA PHE A 343 3.27 13.28 8.12
C PHE A 343 1.91 13.88 7.74
N ILE A 344 1.59 15.08 8.24
CA ILE A 344 0.33 15.76 7.92
C ILE A 344 0.27 16.14 6.45
N SER A 345 1.34 16.71 5.90
CA SER A 345 1.45 17.05 4.48
C SER A 345 1.21 15.81 3.61
N ALA A 346 1.89 14.70 3.94
CA ALA A 346 1.74 13.44 3.24
C ALA A 346 0.32 12.87 3.33
N GLY A 347 -0.34 12.98 4.49
CA GLY A 347 -1.73 12.60 4.66
C GLY A 347 -2.68 13.39 3.75
N ILE A 348 -2.46 14.70 3.61
CA ILE A 348 -3.25 15.57 2.73
C ILE A 348 -2.99 15.23 1.25
N VAL A 349 -1.72 15.11 0.86
CA VAL A 349 -1.33 14.81 -0.53
C VAL A 349 -1.89 13.47 -0.99
N ASN A 350 -1.89 12.45 -0.14
CA ASN A 350 -2.39 11.12 -0.47
C ASN A 350 -3.89 11.08 -0.83
N LEU A 351 -4.69 12.06 -0.39
CA LEU A 351 -6.09 12.18 -0.84
C LEU A 351 -6.19 12.43 -2.36
N PHE A 352 -5.14 12.97 -2.96
CA PHE A 352 -5.02 13.27 -4.39
C PHE A 352 -4.02 12.35 -5.12
N VAL A 353 -3.03 11.81 -4.41
CA VAL A 353 -1.97 10.94 -4.95
C VAL A 353 -1.98 9.60 -4.18
N PRO A 354 -2.88 8.66 -4.52
CA PRO A 354 -3.07 7.42 -3.73
C PRO A 354 -2.02 6.35 -4.06
N SER A 355 -0.74 6.72 -4.03
CA SER A 355 0.39 5.88 -4.39
C SER A 355 1.61 6.32 -3.59
N GLY A 356 1.98 5.58 -2.54
CA GLY A 356 3.12 5.94 -1.68
C GLY A 356 4.42 6.14 -2.45
N GLY A 357 4.64 5.35 -3.51
CA GLY A 357 5.77 5.54 -4.40
C GLY A 357 5.70 6.81 -5.25
N GLY A 358 4.58 7.04 -5.93
CA GLY A 358 4.39 8.25 -6.74
C GLY A 358 4.38 9.52 -5.88
N GLN A 359 3.82 9.42 -4.68
CA GLN A 359 3.82 10.47 -3.67
C GLN A 359 5.24 10.84 -3.24
N TRP A 360 6.11 9.86 -3.04
CA TRP A 360 7.50 10.12 -2.69
C TRP A 360 8.25 10.86 -3.79
N ALA A 361 8.04 10.51 -5.06
CA ALA A 361 8.63 11.23 -6.17
C ALA A 361 8.26 12.72 -6.17
N VAL A 362 7.03 13.05 -5.77
CA VAL A 362 6.55 14.43 -5.71
C VAL A 362 6.99 15.15 -4.42
N GLN A 363 7.08 14.46 -3.28
CA GLN A 363 7.38 15.10 -1.99
C GLN A 363 8.86 15.09 -1.59
N ALA A 364 9.65 14.12 -2.04
CA ALA A 364 11.07 14.04 -1.70
C ALA A 364 11.84 15.33 -2.06
N PRO A 365 11.64 15.95 -3.24
CA PRO A 365 12.32 17.20 -3.58
C PRO A 365 12.00 18.38 -2.66
N VAL A 366 10.91 18.31 -1.90
CA VAL A 366 10.52 19.33 -0.92
C VAL A 366 11.04 18.97 0.48
N MET A 367 10.85 17.71 0.87
CA MET A 367 11.08 17.23 2.24
C MET A 367 12.56 17.00 2.53
N LEU A 368 13.34 16.51 1.56
CA LEU A 368 14.76 16.22 1.77
C LEU A 368 15.59 17.49 2.00
N PRO A 369 15.47 18.56 1.18
CA PRO A 369 16.20 19.80 1.46
C PRO A 369 15.78 20.46 2.78
N ALA A 370 14.49 20.35 3.16
CA ALA A 370 14.01 20.86 4.45
C ALA A 370 14.61 20.08 5.62
N ALA A 371 14.74 18.76 5.48
CA ALA A 371 15.38 17.92 6.49
C ALA A 371 16.86 18.28 6.65
N GLU A 372 17.59 18.42 5.55
CA GLU A 372 19.00 18.82 5.57
C GLU A 372 19.21 20.20 6.18
N ALA A 373 18.42 21.19 5.77
CA ALA A 373 18.53 22.57 6.26
C ALA A 373 18.25 22.69 7.77
N LEU A 374 17.33 21.85 8.29
CA LEU A 374 16.97 21.81 9.71
C LEU A 374 17.78 20.80 10.52
N GLY A 375 18.69 20.04 9.89
CA GLY A 375 19.46 18.97 10.55
C GLY A 375 18.61 17.78 11.01
N ALA A 376 17.44 17.57 10.43
CA ALA A 376 16.52 16.49 10.81
C ALA A 376 16.93 15.14 10.22
N ASP A 377 16.61 14.06 10.94
CA ASP A 377 16.88 12.69 10.47
C ASP A 377 16.08 12.36 9.20
N ILE A 378 16.79 12.22 8.08
CA ILE A 378 16.20 11.94 6.76
C ILE A 378 15.39 10.64 6.78
N SER A 379 15.86 9.61 7.50
CA SER A 379 15.17 8.32 7.60
C SER A 379 13.79 8.48 8.22
N ARG A 380 13.68 9.26 9.31
CA ARG A 380 12.44 9.59 10.00
C ARG A 380 11.54 10.49 9.16
N ILE A 381 12.08 11.44 8.40
CA ILE A 381 11.29 12.27 7.48
C ILE A 381 10.71 11.43 6.33
N ALA A 382 11.50 10.55 5.72
CA ALA A 382 11.03 9.62 4.71
C ALA A 382 9.92 8.71 5.29
N MET A 383 10.11 8.19 6.51
CA MET A 383 9.09 7.39 7.19
C MET A 383 7.87 8.21 7.61
N ALA A 384 8.00 9.50 7.93
CA ALA A 384 6.86 10.36 8.20
C ALA A 384 5.97 10.52 6.96
N VAL A 385 6.58 10.73 5.79
CA VAL A 385 5.84 10.75 4.51
C VAL A 385 5.18 9.40 4.24
N ALA A 386 5.91 8.30 4.48
CA ALA A 386 5.40 6.94 4.33
C ALA A 386 4.17 6.68 5.21
N TRP A 387 4.24 7.06 6.49
CA TRP A 387 3.13 6.91 7.41
C TRP A 387 1.95 7.82 7.09
N GLY A 388 2.18 9.03 6.60
CA GLY A 388 1.11 9.95 6.19
C GLY A 388 0.32 9.40 5.01
N ASP A 389 1.02 8.86 4.02
CA ASP A 389 0.44 8.11 2.89
C ASP A 389 -0.37 6.90 3.36
N ALA A 390 0.21 6.03 4.19
CA ALA A 390 -0.49 4.85 4.71
C ALA A 390 -1.74 5.22 5.53
N TRP A 391 -1.64 6.30 6.32
CA TRP A 391 -2.66 6.73 7.25
C TRP A 391 -3.96 7.12 6.54
N THR A 392 -3.89 8.01 5.55
CA THR A 392 -5.11 8.50 4.90
C THR A 392 -5.65 7.56 3.82
N ASN A 393 -4.98 6.43 3.53
CA ASN A 393 -5.59 5.33 2.77
C ASN A 393 -6.85 4.78 3.47
N LEU A 394 -7.01 4.97 4.78
CA LEU A 394 -8.26 4.63 5.48
C LEU A 394 -9.48 5.43 4.98
N LEU A 395 -9.26 6.65 4.50
CA LEU A 395 -10.31 7.53 3.96
C LEU A 395 -10.37 7.48 2.42
N GLN A 396 -9.21 7.34 1.79
CA GLN A 396 -9.05 7.33 0.35
C GLN A 396 -9.47 5.94 -0.19
N PRO A 397 -10.44 5.85 -1.13
CA PRO A 397 -11.03 4.57 -1.47
C PRO A 397 -10.27 3.76 -2.53
N PHE A 398 -9.19 4.24 -3.15
CA PHE A 398 -8.51 3.52 -4.24
C PHE A 398 -8.12 2.10 -3.83
N TRP A 399 -7.49 1.94 -2.67
CA TRP A 399 -7.11 0.63 -2.15
C TRP A 399 -8.28 -0.13 -1.50
N ALA A 400 -9.32 0.58 -1.06
CA ALA A 400 -10.54 -0.03 -0.54
C ALA A 400 -11.35 -0.72 -1.65
N LEU A 401 -11.38 -0.14 -2.85
CA LEU A 401 -12.22 -0.61 -3.96
C LEU A 401 -11.98 -2.09 -4.33
N PRO A 402 -10.73 -2.59 -4.50
CA PRO A 402 -10.48 -4.00 -4.72
C PRO A 402 -11.02 -4.90 -3.60
N VAL A 403 -10.80 -4.52 -2.33
CA VAL A 403 -11.28 -5.28 -1.15
C VAL A 403 -12.81 -5.31 -1.12
N LEU A 404 -13.43 -4.17 -1.38
CA LEU A 404 -14.89 -4.00 -1.42
C LEU A 404 -15.53 -4.77 -2.57
N ALA A 405 -14.88 -4.82 -3.74
CA ALA A 405 -15.32 -5.60 -4.88
C ALA A 405 -15.34 -7.10 -4.57
N ILE A 406 -14.29 -7.61 -3.90
CA ILE A 406 -14.25 -9.01 -3.42
C ILE A 406 -15.32 -9.26 -2.36
N ALA A 407 -15.56 -8.28 -1.47
CA ALA A 407 -16.51 -8.40 -0.38
C ALA A 407 -17.98 -8.21 -0.82
N GLY A 408 -18.25 -7.61 -1.99
CA GLY A 408 -19.60 -7.22 -2.40
C GLY A 408 -20.18 -6.04 -1.63
N LEU A 409 -19.33 -5.16 -1.09
CA LEU A 409 -19.72 -3.97 -0.32
C LEU A 409 -19.42 -2.67 -1.08
N LYS A 410 -20.02 -1.57 -0.65
CA LYS A 410 -19.71 -0.22 -1.13
C LYS A 410 -18.85 0.53 -0.11
N ALA A 411 -18.11 1.55 -0.55
CA ALA A 411 -17.24 2.34 0.33
C ALA A 411 -18.00 2.91 1.53
N LYS A 412 -19.25 3.34 1.33
CA LYS A 412 -20.13 3.83 2.39
C LYS A 412 -20.37 2.85 3.54
N ASP A 413 -20.27 1.55 3.27
CA ASP A 413 -20.60 0.51 4.23
C ASP A 413 -19.50 0.36 5.30
N ILE A 414 -18.25 0.69 4.95
CA ILE A 414 -17.08 0.54 5.84
C ILE A 414 -16.52 1.88 6.35
N MET A 415 -16.76 2.98 5.63
CA MET A 415 -16.07 4.27 5.85
C MET A 415 -16.18 4.81 7.28
N GLY A 416 -17.30 4.55 7.96
CA GLY A 416 -17.47 5.00 9.35
C GLY A 416 -16.55 4.32 10.34
N PHE A 417 -16.19 3.06 10.10
CA PHE A 417 -15.22 2.34 10.91
C PHE A 417 -13.80 2.82 10.58
N CYS A 418 -13.50 3.02 9.30
CA CYS A 418 -12.19 3.53 8.86
C CYS A 418 -11.92 4.94 9.40
N LEU A 419 -12.93 5.80 9.51
CA LEU A 419 -12.79 7.14 10.07
C LEU A 419 -12.41 7.12 11.56
N VAL A 420 -12.93 6.18 12.34
CA VAL A 420 -12.51 6.01 13.74
C VAL A 420 -11.06 5.58 13.82
N GLN A 421 -10.67 4.61 12.98
CA GLN A 421 -9.29 4.17 12.90
C GLN A 421 -8.38 5.32 12.49
N LEU A 422 -8.77 6.14 11.52
CA LEU A 422 -8.02 7.32 11.07
C LEU A 422 -7.62 8.21 12.26
N PHE A 423 -8.55 8.59 13.13
CA PHE A 423 -8.21 9.44 14.27
C PHE A 423 -7.26 8.76 15.27
N ILE A 424 -7.51 7.49 15.57
CA ILE A 424 -6.73 6.75 16.57
C ILE A 424 -5.31 6.45 16.06
N THR A 425 -5.20 5.92 14.85
CA THR A 425 -3.89 5.62 14.26
C THR A 425 -3.12 6.89 13.97
N GLY A 426 -3.78 7.97 13.53
CA GLY A 426 -3.14 9.27 13.30
C GLY A 426 -2.50 9.83 14.57
N ALA A 427 -3.18 9.74 15.71
CA ALA A 427 -2.63 10.15 17.01
C ALA A 427 -1.41 9.29 17.41
N ILE A 428 -1.50 7.96 17.28
CA ILE A 428 -0.41 7.03 17.62
C ILE A 428 0.82 7.30 16.75
N ILE A 429 0.63 7.41 15.44
CA ILE A 429 1.69 7.67 14.46
C ILE A 429 2.35 9.02 14.72
N SER A 430 1.55 10.07 14.93
CA SER A 430 2.07 11.42 15.23
C SER A 430 2.94 11.42 16.48
N VAL A 431 2.50 10.74 17.54
CA VAL A 431 3.28 10.62 18.77
C VAL A 431 4.56 9.84 18.52
N GLY A 432 4.49 8.70 17.84
CA GLY A 432 5.67 7.87 17.59
C GLY A 432 6.72 8.52 16.68
N LEU A 433 6.31 9.34 15.70
CA LEU A 433 7.26 10.04 14.83
C LEU A 433 8.02 11.16 15.57
N VAL A 434 7.38 11.81 16.53
CA VAL A 434 7.95 12.96 17.24
C VAL A 434 8.70 12.53 18.51
N TRP A 435 8.21 11.51 19.23
CA TRP A 435 8.64 11.24 20.60
C TRP A 435 9.30 9.87 20.83
N PHE A 436 9.25 8.94 19.87
CA PHE A 436 10.05 7.71 19.89
C PHE A 436 11.28 7.88 19.00
#